data_AF-A0A1I0IHX7-F1
#
_entry.id   AF-A0A1I0IHX7-F1
#
_cell.length_a   1.000
_cell.length_b   1.000
_cell.length_c   1.000
_cell.angle_alpha   90.00
_cell.angle_beta   90.00
_cell.angle_gamma   90.00
#
_symmetry.space_group_name_H-M   'P 1'
#
loop_
_entity.id
_entity.type
_entity.pdbx_description
1 polymer ?
#
loop_
_entity_poly.entity_id
_entity_poly.type
_entity_poly.pdbx_seq_one_letter_code
_entity_poly.pdbx_strand_id
1 'polypeptide(L)' 'MYKSKKYHRAFGVYGIYVEGNKLLVINKNGGPYKNRYDLPGGSLESGESLSVAIQREFKEETGKPLNGLNLKSLG' A
#
# COMPACT_ATOMS: atom_id res chain seq x y z
N MET A 1 17.26 -29.94 -16.94
CA MET A 1 16.50 -29.79 -15.68
C MET A 1 15.98 -28.36 -15.60
N TYR A 2 14.68 -28.14 -15.83
CA TYR A 2 14.09 -26.79 -15.84
C TYR A 2 13.94 -26.31 -14.39
N LYS A 3 14.71 -25.31 -13.97
CA LYS A 3 14.48 -24.66 -12.66
C LYS A 3 13.20 -23.83 -12.78
N SER A 4 12.12 -24.24 -12.12
CA SER A 4 10.96 -23.38 -11.94
C SER A 4 11.38 -22.13 -11.15
N LYS A 5 11.43 -20.97 -11.79
CA LYS A 5 11.62 -19.70 -11.07
C LYS A 5 10.44 -19.52 -10.13
N LYS A 6 10.71 -19.50 -8.82
CA LYS A 6 9.72 -19.16 -7.79
C LYS A 6 9.56 -17.65 -7.79
N TYR A 7 8.47 -17.16 -8.36
CA TYR A 7 8.13 -15.74 -8.30
C TYR A 7 7.32 -15.49 -7.03
N HIS A 8 7.84 -14.68 -6.12
CA HIS A 8 7.04 -14.14 -5.04
C HIS A 8 6.19 -13.01 -5.60
N ARG A 9 4.88 -13.24 -5.72
CA ARG A 9 3.92 -12.22 -6.14
C ARG A 9 3.55 -11.42 -4.90
N ALA A 10 4.18 -10.26 -4.73
CA ALA A 10 3.73 -9.30 -3.73
C ALA A 10 2.38 -8.75 -4.19
N PHE A 11 1.33 -8.99 -3.39
CA PHE A 11 0.01 -8.43 -3.60
C PHE A 11 -0.26 -7.47 -2.44
N GLY A 12 -0.56 -6.22 -2.78
CA GLY A 12 -0.78 -5.16 -1.80
C GLY A 12 -1.80 -4.14 -2.32
N VAL A 13 -2.30 -3.34 -1.39
CA VAL A 13 -3.22 -2.24 -1.65
C VAL A 13 -2.51 -0.92 -1.34
N TYR A 14 -2.69 0.06 -2.22
CA TYR A 14 -2.04 1.37 -2.12
C TYR A 14 -3.07 2.49 -2.28
N GLY A 15 -2.93 3.53 -1.46
CA GLY A 15 -3.82 4.68 -1.42
C GLY A 15 -3.22 5.88 -2.14
N ILE A 16 -4.04 6.59 -2.90
CA ILE A 16 -3.70 7.89 -3.48
C ILE A 16 -4.48 8.96 -2.71
N TYR A 17 -3.76 9.81 -1.96
CA TYR A 17 -4.34 10.96 -1.27
C TYR A 17 -3.75 12.25 -1.86
N VAL A 18 -4.63 13.10 -2.37
CA VAL A 18 -4.26 14.37 -3.02
C VAL A 18 -4.91 15.52 -2.27
N GLU A 19 -4.12 16.52 -1.91
CA GLU A 19 -4.57 17.75 -1.28
C GLU A 19 -4.00 18.95 -2.04
N GLY A 20 -4.88 19.71 -2.72
CA GLY A 20 -4.46 20.70 -3.71
C GLY A 20 -3.61 20.07 -4.81
N ASN A 21 -2.38 20.55 -5.00
CA ASN A 21 -1.42 20.01 -5.97
C ASN A 21 -0.33 19.13 -5.32
N LYS A 22 -0.60 18.57 -4.14
CA LYS A 22 0.34 17.72 -3.39
C LYS A 22 -0.18 16.29 -3.31
N LEU A 23 0.71 15.33 -3.51
CA LEU A 23 0.48 13.90 -3.32
C LEU A 23 1.11 13.47 -1.99
N LEU A 24 0.34 12.76 -1.17
CA LEU A 24 0.89 12.15 0.04
C LEU A 24 1.74 10.94 -0.32
N VAL A 25 2.95 10.91 0.23
CA VAL A 25 3.89 9.80 0.12
C VAL A 25 4.48 9.49 1.48
N ILE A 26 4.92 8.25 1.67
CA ILE A 26 5.65 7.79 2.85
C ILE A 26 7.12 7.63 2.53
N ASN A 27 7.99 7.74 3.53
CA ASN A 27 9.40 7.40 3.40
C ASN A 27 9.61 5.96 3.91
N LYS A 28 10.04 5.04 3.05
CA LYS A 28 10.25 3.64 3.45
C LYS A 28 11.46 3.54 4.38
N ASN A 29 11.19 3.17 5.63
CA ASN A 29 12.22 2.99 6.66
C ASN A 29 12.93 1.63 6.58
N GLY A 30 12.43 0.68 5.79
CA GLY A 30 12.99 -0.67 5.65
C GLY A 30 12.64 -1.36 4.33
N GLY A 31 13.21 -2.55 4.10
CA GLY A 31 13.01 -3.35 2.89
C GLY A 31 13.88 -2.91 1.69
N PRO A 32 13.67 -3.52 0.50
CA PRO A 32 14.49 -3.26 -0.70
C PRO A 32 14.38 -1.83 -1.24
N TYR A 33 13.40 -1.06 -0.75
CA TYR A 33 13.12 0.32 -1.18
C TYR A 33 13.45 1.37 -0.11
N LYS A 34 14.31 1.03 0.86
CA LYS A 34 14.73 1.97 1.92
C LYS A 34 15.17 3.32 1.35
N ASN A 35 14.78 4.41 2.02
CA ASN A 35 15.04 5.81 1.64
C ASN A 35 14.39 6.26 0.32
N ARG A 36 13.36 5.55 -0.15
CA ARG A 36 12.53 5.98 -1.29
C ARG A 36 11.15 6.40 -0.80
N TYR A 37 10.55 7.31 -1.58
CA TYR A 37 9.13 7.62 -1.44
C TYR A 37 8.29 6.51 -2.07
N ASP A 38 7.23 6.14 -1.37
CA ASP A 38 6.21 5.18 -1.82
C ASP A 38 4.82 5.73 -1.49
N LEU A 39 3.79 5.15 -2.09
CA LEU A 39 2.42 5.43 -1.68
C LEU A 39 2.13 4.78 -0.33
N PRO A 40 1.28 5.39 0.52
CA PRO A 40 0.79 4.73 1.72
C PRO A 40 0.07 3.42 1.36
N GLY A 41 0.42 2.35 2.04
CA GLY A 41 -0.11 1.03 1.73
C GLY A 41 0.84 -0.12 1.96
N GLY A 42 0.31 -1.33 1.82
CA GLY A 42 1.02 -2.53 2.22
C GLY A 42 0.34 -3.81 1.79
N SER A 43 0.81 -4.91 2.39
CA SER A 43 0.28 -6.25 2.13
C SER A 43 -1.02 -6.45 2.89
N LEU A 44 -1.87 -7.35 2.37
CA LEU A 44 -3.06 -7.76 3.09
C LEU A 44 -2.69 -8.70 4.24
N GLU A 45 -3.41 -8.58 5.34
CA GLU A 45 -3.45 -9.62 6.37
C GLU A 45 -4.37 -10.79 5.96
N SER A 46 -4.24 -11.93 6.64
CA SER A 46 -5.03 -13.13 6.32
C SER A 46 -6.53 -12.88 6.52
N GLY A 47 -7.31 -12.98 5.44
CA GLY A 47 -8.76 -12.77 5.46
C GLY A 47 -9.18 -11.30 5.46
N GLU A 48 -8.22 -10.37 5.29
CA GLU A 48 -8.49 -8.94 5.27
C GLU A 48 -9.08 -8.50 3.92
N SER A 49 -10.06 -7.58 3.95
CA SER A 49 -10.59 -6.98 2.72
C SER A 49 -9.73 -5.79 2.28
N LEU A 50 -9.73 -5.45 0.99
CA LEU A 50 -8.94 -4.34 0.44
C LEU A 50 -9.23 -3.00 1.14
N SER A 51 -10.49 -2.71 1.48
CA SER A 51 -10.89 -1.49 2.19
C SER A 51 -10.35 -1.46 3.62
N VAL A 52 -10.35 -2.60 4.31
CA VAL A 52 -9.83 -2.70 5.68
C VAL A 52 -8.32 -2.55 5.67
N ALA A 53 -7.64 -3.27 4.78
CA ALA A 53 -6.19 -3.22 4.62
C ALA A 53 -5.70 -1.79 4.38
N ILE A 54 -6.29 -1.06 3.43
CA ILE A 54 -5.84 0.31 3.15
C ILE A 54 -6.16 1.29 4.27
N GLN A 55 -7.26 1.12 5.01
CA GLN A 55 -7.55 1.97 6.17
C GLN A 55 -6.55 1.75 7.30
N ARG A 56 -6.17 0.48 7.56
CA ARG A 56 -5.18 0.11 8.56
C ARG A 56 -3.81 0.67 8.19
N GLU A 57 -3.28 0.31 7.01
CA GLU A 57 -1.97 0.75 6.53
C GLU A 57 -1.86 2.28 6.50
N PHE A 58 -2.85 2.97 5.94
CA PHE A 58 -2.84 4.42 5.89
C PHE A 58 -2.81 5.06 7.28
N LYS A 59 -3.57 4.51 8.24
CA LYS A 59 -3.58 5.01 9.61
C LYS A 59 -2.26 4.74 10.33
N GLU A 60 -1.66 3.58 10.14
CA GLU A 60 -0.36 3.21 10.72
C GLU A 60 0.77 4.11 10.21
N GLU A 61 0.80 4.40 8.92
CA GLU A 61 1.89 5.14 8.29
C GLU A 61 1.73 6.67 8.39
N THR A 62 0.50 7.18 8.47
CA THR A 62 0.21 8.62 8.43
C THR A 62 -0.36 9.18 9.74
N GLY A 63 -0.81 8.31 10.65
CA GLY A 63 -1.50 8.68 11.88
C GLY A 63 -2.93 9.21 11.68
N LYS A 64 -3.46 9.22 10.45
CA LYS A 64 -4.76 9.80 10.12
C LYS A 64 -5.76 8.72 9.66
N PRO A 65 -7.04 8.80 10.08
CA PRO A 65 -8.10 7.96 9.52
C PRO A 65 -8.49 8.45 8.12
N LEU A 66 -8.85 7.53 7.23
CA LEU A 66 -9.48 7.85 5.95
C LEU A 66 -11.00 7.99 6.14
N ASN A 67 -11.55 9.15 5.79
CA ASN A 67 -13.00 9.39 5.79
C ASN A 67 -13.52 9.32 4.35
N GLY A 68 -14.20 8.22 4.02
CA GLY A 68 -14.68 7.95 2.66
C GLY A 68 -13.61 7.26 1.81
N LEU A 69 -13.99 6.17 1.17
CA LEU A 69 -13.08 5.35 0.38
C LEU A 69 -13.73 5.00 -0.95
N ASN A 70 -13.09 5.41 -2.04
CA ASN A 70 -13.48 5.00 -3.38
C ASN A 70 -12.51 3.92 -3.85
N LEU A 71 -12.91 2.66 -3.68
CA LEU A 71 -12.12 1.52 -4.14
C LEU A 71 -12.34 1.34 -5.65
N LYS A 72 -11.27 1.48 -6.42
CA LYS A 72 -11.23 1.08 -7.82
C LYS A 72 -10.16 0.02 -8.01
N SER A 73 -10.54 -1.12 -8.55
CA SER A 73 -9.58 -2.08 -9.09
C SER A 73 -9.08 -1.52 -10.42
N LEU A 74 -7.76 -1.32 -10.53
CA LEU A 74 -7.10 -1.13 -11.82
C LEU A 74 -6.83 -2.53 -12.37
N GLY A 75 -7.87 -3.14 -12.93
CA GLY A 75 -7.80 -4.42 -13.64
C GLY A 75 -7.18 -4.25 -15.02
#